data_AF-A0A0B0EFS8-F1
#
_entry.id   AF-A0A0B0EFS8-F1
#
_cell.length_a   1.000
_cell.length_b   1.000
_cell.length_c   1.000
_cell.angle_alpha   90.00
_cell.angle_beta   90.00
_cell.angle_gamma   90.00
#
_symmetry.space_group_name_H-M   'P 1'
#
loop_
_entity.id
_entity.type
_entity.pdbx_description
1 polymer ?
#
loop_
_entity_poly.entity_id
_entity_poly.type
_entity_poly.pdbx_seq_one_letter_code
_entity_poly.pdbx_strand_id
1 'polypeptide(L)'
;PIFYATGNRNKAFFFSAISGLSEPLGALVGYAFLMPFLSPGLLAGLLAFVAGIMIYISVDELLPMAHRYGHSHTVIIGIILGMMVMAASLIML
;
A
#
# COMPACT_ATOMS: atom_id res chain seq x y z
N PRO A 1 -0.79 -14.07 -0.14
CA PRO A 1 -1.45 -15.39 -0.36
C PRO A 1 -0.98 -16.18 -1.61
N ILE A 2 -0.24 -15.57 -2.55
CA ILE A 2 0.23 -16.28 -3.77
C ILE A 2 1.24 -17.38 -3.44
N PHE A 3 2.18 -17.12 -2.52
CA PHE A 3 3.14 -18.12 -2.06
C PHE A 3 2.47 -19.32 -1.38
N TYR A 4 1.53 -19.06 -0.47
CA TYR A 4 0.78 -20.11 0.22
C TYR A 4 -0.14 -20.92 -0.72
N ALA A 5 -0.56 -20.36 -1.86
CA ALA A 5 -1.40 -21.04 -2.84
C ALA A 5 -0.61 -21.79 -3.93
N THR A 6 0.61 -21.33 -4.30
CA THR A 6 1.40 -21.93 -5.41
C THR A 6 2.65 -22.67 -4.97
N GLY A 7 3.09 -22.54 -3.72
CA GLY A 7 4.29 -23.21 -3.19
C GLY A 7 5.63 -22.76 -3.81
N ASN A 8 5.61 -21.86 -4.79
CA ASN A 8 6.79 -21.44 -5.54
C ASN A 8 7.14 -19.97 -5.24
N ARG A 9 8.30 -19.76 -4.61
CA ARG A 9 8.81 -18.44 -4.20
C ARG A 9 9.03 -17.50 -5.39
N ASN A 10 9.53 -18.02 -6.51
CA ASN A 10 9.84 -17.20 -7.69
C ASN A 10 8.57 -16.68 -8.37
N LYS A 11 7.53 -17.52 -8.43
CA LYS A 11 6.21 -17.10 -8.93
C LYS A 11 5.58 -16.05 -8.02
N ALA A 12 5.59 -16.29 -6.71
CA ALA A 12 5.06 -15.33 -5.75
C ALA A 12 5.75 -13.97 -5.82
N PHE A 13 7.08 -13.93 -5.95
CA PHE A 13 7.82 -12.70 -6.13
C PHE A 13 7.46 -11.98 -7.43
N PHE A 14 7.42 -12.71 -8.55
CA PHE A 14 7.11 -12.13 -9.86
C PHE A 14 5.71 -11.52 -9.93
N PHE A 15 4.70 -12.23 -9.39
CA PHE A 15 3.33 -11.69 -9.35
C PHE A 15 3.20 -10.49 -8.42
N SER A 16 3.86 -10.51 -7.25
CA SER A 16 3.90 -9.34 -6.36
C SER A 16 4.58 -8.14 -7.01
N ALA A 17 5.67 -8.36 -7.75
CA ALA A 17 6.38 -7.30 -8.46
C ALA A 17 5.52 -6.69 -9.59
N ILE A 18 4.81 -7.51 -10.37
CA ILE A 18 3.88 -7.04 -11.39
C ILE A 18 2.74 -6.23 -10.76
N SER A 19 2.20 -6.71 -9.63
CA SER A 19 1.18 -5.97 -8.89
C SER A 19 1.70 -4.62 -8.40
N GLY A 20 2.93 -4.56 -7.88
CA GLY A 20 3.56 -3.30 -7.46
C GLY A 20 3.79 -2.33 -8.62
N LEU A 21 4.07 -2.84 -9.82
CA LEU A 21 4.23 -2.02 -11.02
C LEU A 21 2.91 -1.35 -11.47
N SER A 22 1.76 -1.81 -10.99
CA SER A 22 0.48 -1.19 -11.29
C SER A 22 0.34 0.23 -10.73
N GLU A 23 1.00 0.55 -9.61
CA GLU A 23 0.97 1.88 -9.00
C GLU A 23 1.65 2.96 -9.87
N PRO A 24 2.92 2.81 -10.31
CA PRO A 24 3.56 3.81 -11.18
C PRO A 24 2.88 3.91 -12.55
N LEU A 25 2.38 2.79 -13.08
CA LEU A 25 1.58 2.80 -14.32
C LEU A 25 0.28 3.60 -14.13
N GLY A 26 -0.44 3.35 -13.04
CA GLY A 26 -1.65 4.10 -12.68
C GLY A 26 -1.36 5.59 -12.47
N ALA A 27 -0.23 5.93 -11.84
CA ALA A 27 0.21 7.31 -11.66
C ALA A 27 0.54 8.00 -12.99
N LEU A 28 1.24 7.33 -13.91
CA LEU A 28 1.55 7.84 -15.25
C LEU A 28 0.28 8.12 -16.06
N VAL A 29 -0.64 7.15 -16.08
CA VAL A 29 -1.92 7.27 -16.77
C VAL A 29 -2.75 8.39 -16.14
N GLY A 30 -2.91 8.38 -14.82
CA GLY A 30 -3.64 9.41 -14.09
C GLY A 30 -3.08 10.80 -14.33
N TYR A 31 -1.75 10.96 -14.30
CA TYR A 31 -1.09 12.23 -14.61
C TYR A 31 -1.37 12.67 -16.05
N ALA A 32 -1.23 11.79 -17.05
CA ALA A 32 -1.47 12.12 -18.45
C ALA A 32 -2.91 12.61 -18.70
N PHE A 33 -3.91 12.04 -18.03
CA PHE A 33 -5.30 12.44 -18.16
C PHE A 33 -5.68 13.67 -17.32
N LEU A 34 -5.13 13.81 -16.11
CA LEU A 34 -5.50 14.89 -15.19
C LEU A 34 -4.62 16.14 -15.33
N MET A 35 -3.48 16.09 -16.02
CA MET A 35 -2.57 17.23 -16.20
C MET A 35 -3.28 18.56 -16.54
N PRO A 36 -4.23 18.63 -17.49
CA PRO A 36 -4.90 19.90 -17.82
C PRO A 36 -5.92 20.38 -16.76
N PHE A 37 -6.35 19.52 -15.84
CA PHE A 37 -7.35 19.82 -14.80
C PHE A 37 -6.76 19.86 -13.38
N LEU A 38 -5.44 19.68 -13.26
CA LEU A 38 -4.72 19.49 -12.00
C LEU A 38 -4.59 20.81 -11.24
N SER A 39 -5.64 21.19 -10.51
CA SER A 39 -5.60 22.31 -9.56
C SER A 39 -5.12 21.83 -8.17
N PRO A 40 -4.50 22.71 -7.34
CA PRO A 40 -4.08 22.34 -6.00
C PRO A 40 -5.22 21.80 -5.12
N GLY A 41 -6.43 22.34 -5.27
CA GLY A 41 -7.61 21.88 -4.53
C GLY A 41 -8.09 20.49 -4.97
N LEU A 42 -8.08 20.21 -6.28
CA LEU A 42 -8.41 18.88 -6.79
C LEU A 42 -7.38 17.85 -6.35
N LEU A 43 -6.08 18.18 -6.43
CA LEU A 43 -5.02 17.29 -5.98
C LEU A 43 -5.15 16.96 -4.49
N ALA A 44 -5.40 17.96 -3.63
CA ALA A 44 -5.63 17.74 -2.21
C ALA A 44 -6.85 16.84 -1.95
N GLY A 45 -7.96 17.06 -2.68
CA GLY A 45 -9.15 16.22 -2.59
C GLY A 45 -8.92 14.77 -3.03
N LEU A 46 -8.18 14.58 -4.13
CA LEU A 46 -7.80 13.25 -4.62
C LEU A 46 -6.89 12.52 -3.64
N LEU A 47 -5.86 13.20 -3.10
CA LEU A 47 -4.98 12.61 -2.11
C LEU A 47 -5.72 12.25 -0.82
N ALA A 48 -6.65 13.09 -0.35
CA ALA A 48 -7.49 12.79 0.81
C ALA A 48 -8.39 11.56 0.55
N PHE A 49 -8.97 11.45 -0.64
CA PHE A 49 -9.78 10.30 -1.04
C PHE A 49 -8.96 9.01 -1.08
N VAL A 50 -7.78 9.05 -1.72
CA VAL A 50 -6.87 7.90 -1.79
C VAL A 50 -6.38 7.49 -0.40
N ALA A 51 -6.07 8.46 0.46
CA ALA A 51 -5.69 8.19 1.85
C ALA A 51 -6.80 7.43 2.59
N GLY A 52 -8.07 7.83 2.41
CA GLY A 52 -9.22 7.12 2.97
C GLY A 52 -9.32 5.67 2.51
N ILE A 53 -9.16 5.42 1.21
CA ILE A 53 -9.16 4.05 0.65
C ILE A 53 -8.03 3.21 1.25
N MET A 54 -6.82 3.76 1.37
CA MET A 54 -5.66 3.03 1.90
C MET A 54 -5.82 2.70 3.40
N ILE A 55 -6.45 3.58 4.18
CA ILE A 55 -6.81 3.29 5.57
C ILE A 55 -7.80 2.12 5.63
N TYR A 56 -8.85 2.15 4.81
CA TYR A 56 -9.83 1.06 4.74
C TYR A 56 -9.17 -0.29 4.39
N ILE A 57 -8.40 -0.36 3.30
CA ILE A 57 -7.71 -1.59 2.88
C ILE A 57 -6.76 -2.08 3.98
N SER A 58 -6.05 -1.17 4.65
CA SER A 58 -5.10 -1.55 5.71
C SER A 58 -5.80 -2.18 6.91
N VAL A 59 -6.93 -1.63 7.32
CA VAL A 59 -7.66 -2.08 8.52
C VAL A 59 -8.54 -3.30 8.22
N ASP A 60 -9.27 -3.31 7.12
CA ASP A 60 -10.25 -4.36 6.82
C ASP A 60 -9.64 -5.57 6.08
N GLU A 61 -8.57 -5.36 5.31
CA GLU A 61 -7.99 -6.43 4.49
C GLU A 61 -6.62 -6.86 4.99
N LEU A 62 -5.66 -5.92 5.12
CA LEU A 62 -4.29 -6.26 5.48
C LEU A 62 -4.16 -6.73 6.93
N LEU A 63 -4.83 -6.07 7.88
CA LEU A 63 -4.74 -6.40 9.31
C LEU A 63 -5.33 -7.80 9.64
N PRO A 64 -6.50 -8.20 9.11
CA PRO A 64 -7.02 -9.56 9.32
C PRO A 64 -6.16 -10.61 8.61
N MET A 65 -5.64 -10.30 7.42
CA MET A 65 -4.72 -11.18 6.70
C MET A 65 -3.43 -11.40 7.50
N ALA A 66 -2.88 -10.35 8.11
CA ALA A 66 -1.70 -10.44 8.96
C ALA A 66 -1.96 -11.35 10.18
N HIS A 67 -3.13 -11.26 10.82
CA HIS A 67 -3.50 -12.13 11.94
C HIS A 67 -3.79 -13.58 11.51
N ARG A 68 -4.33 -13.79 10.31
CA ARG A 68 -4.67 -15.12 9.80
C ARG A 68 -3.45 -15.94 9.38
N TYR A 69 -2.45 -15.28 8.79
CA TYR A 69 -1.25 -15.95 8.25
C TYR A 69 0.01 -15.76 9.13
N GLY A 70 -0.02 -14.83 10.09
CA GLY A 70 1.08 -14.54 11.02
C GLY A 70 0.78 -14.93 12.47
N HIS A 71 1.78 -14.81 13.34
CA HIS A 71 1.61 -14.97 14.78
C HIS A 71 1.16 -13.63 15.38
N SER A 72 0.10 -13.63 16.20
CA SER A 72 -0.54 -12.39 16.71
C SER A 72 0.44 -11.39 17.35
N HIS A 73 1.44 -11.87 18.10
CA HIS A 73 2.45 -10.98 18.70
C HIS A 73 3.38 -10.31 17.67
N THR A 74 3.76 -11.04 16.61
CA THR A 74 4.62 -10.52 15.55
C THR A 74 3.89 -9.46 14.72
N VAL A 75 2.57 -9.60 14.53
CA VAL A 75 1.75 -8.63 13.80
C VAL A 75 1.75 -7.27 14.51
N ILE A 76 1.50 -7.26 15.83
CA ILE A 76 1.47 -6.03 16.63
C ILE A 76 2.84 -5.34 16.61
N ILE A 77 3.92 -6.10 16.80
CA ILE A 77 5.29 -5.56 16.73
C ILE A 77 5.57 -4.96 15.35
N GLY A 78 5.16 -5.65 14.27
CA GLY A 78 5.30 -5.16 12.90
C GLY A 78 4.57 -3.84 12.65
N ILE A 79 3.35 -3.70 13.17
CA ILE A 79 2.56 -2.46 13.05
C ILE A 79 3.25 -1.31 13.81
N ILE A 80 3.65 -1.55 15.06
CA ILE A 80 4.33 -0.53 15.88
C ILE A 80 5.64 -0.08 15.22
N LEU A 81 6.46 -1.02 14.76
CA LEU A 81 7.71 -0.71 14.05
C LEU A 81 7.44 0.06 12.75
N GLY A 82 6.43 -0.34 11.98
CA GLY A 82 6.03 0.38 10.77
C GLY A 82 5.63 1.82 11.05
N MET A 83 4.83 2.05 12.09
CA MET A 83 4.45 3.40 12.54
C MET A 83 5.67 4.22 12.98
N MET A 84 6.63 3.61 13.70
CA MET A 84 7.87 4.28 14.11
C MET A 84 8.73 4.68 12.92
N VAL A 85 8.89 3.80 11.92
CA VAL A 85 9.65 4.10 10.69
C VAL A 85 9.00 5.24 9.91
N MET A 86 7.67 5.22 9.77
CA MET A 86 6.93 6.31 9.11
C MET A 86 7.08 7.63 9.85
N ALA A 87 6.98 7.63 11.19
CA ALA A 87 7.16 8.83 12.00
C ALA A 87 8.60 9.39 11.88
N ALA A 88 9.61 8.52 11.93
CA ALA A 88 11.00 8.91 11.74
C ALA A 88 11.24 9.51 10.33
N SER A 89 10.64 8.91 9.30
CA SER A 89 10.71 9.43 7.93
C SER A 89 10.11 10.83 7.81
N LEU A 90 8.98 11.10 8.49
CA LEU A 90 8.36 12.42 8.48
C LEU A 90 9.17 13.48 9.25
N ILE A 91 9.92 13.07 10.27
CA ILE A 91 10.80 13.98 11.02
C ILE A 91 12.07 14.34 10.23
N MET A 92 12.56 13.42 9.40
CA MET A 92 13.75 13.66 8.56
C MET A 92 13.47 14.49 7.30
N LEU A 93 12.21 14.59 6.87
CA LEU A 93 11.76 15.28 5.66
C LEU A 93 11.46 16.76 5.95
#